data_AF-A0A2T3XLB2-F1
#
_entry.id   AF-A0A2T3XLB2-F1
#
_cell.length_a   1.000
_cell.length_b   1.000
_cell.length_c   1.000
_cell.angle_alpha   90.00
_cell.angle_beta   90.00
_cell.angle_gamma   90.00
#
_symmetry.space_group_name_H-M   'P 1'
#
loop_
_entity.id
_entity.type
_entity.pdbx_description
1 polymer ?
#
loop_
_entity_poly.entity_id
_entity_poly.type
_entity_poly.pdbx_seq_one_letter_code
_entity_poly.pdbx_strand_id
1 'polypeptide(L)'
;MTTLLEYTIIEIPKLTSSVVLLALAWFVGQRLTVAWNLRQKQKENDLATARDFHALYGEFFAIWKLWNYYVRDVGAKSLEGASRWALLVRACEAEAKLETTFVRLACEQRLKPDDIAVLGHFRQVYQQLRQAIRDNRPLAWDSATHADYLLFKTLAPQVASLIVGESGLAGDRDVAASVLVEITSNKWENWAGPSAHKTAAITER
;
A
#
# COMPACT_ATOMS: atom_id res chain seq x y z
N MET A 1 49.96 -23.72 52.96
CA MET A 1 48.54 -23.33 52.91
C MET A 1 48.36 -21.86 52.50
N THR A 2 49.27 -20.96 52.89
CA THR A 2 49.26 -19.53 52.49
C THR A 2 49.53 -19.28 51.00
N THR A 3 50.40 -20.06 50.36
CA THR A 3 50.75 -19.90 48.93
C THR A 3 49.59 -20.22 47.97
N LEU A 4 48.67 -21.11 48.34
CA LEU A 4 47.48 -21.43 47.54
C LEU A 4 46.45 -20.29 47.60
N LEU A 5 46.31 -19.63 48.75
CA LEU A 5 45.43 -18.48 48.93
C LEU A 5 45.91 -17.27 48.11
N GLU A 6 47.21 -16.98 48.11
CA GLU A 6 47.78 -15.88 47.32
C GLU A 6 47.60 -16.10 45.81
N TYR A 7 47.77 -17.34 45.33
CA TYR A 7 47.56 -17.66 43.92
C TYR A 7 46.10 -17.50 43.49
N THR A 8 45.14 -17.91 44.33
CA THR A 8 43.72 -17.75 44.02
C THR A 8 43.28 -16.28 43.93
N ILE A 9 43.87 -15.40 44.75
CA ILE A 9 43.51 -13.97 44.76
C ILE A 9 43.94 -13.28 43.45
N ILE A 10 45.03 -13.72 42.82
CA ILE A 10 45.55 -13.12 41.57
C ILE A 10 44.77 -13.57 40.33
N GLU A 11 44.21 -14.77 40.31
CA GLU A 11 43.54 -15.33 39.12
C GLU A 11 42.03 -14.98 39.02
N ILE A 12 41.35 -14.75 40.14
CA ILE A 12 39.93 -14.32 40.18
C ILE A 12 39.66 -13.05 39.33
N PRO A 13 40.45 -11.96 39.40
CA PRO A 13 40.19 -10.76 38.60
C PRO A 13 40.31 -10.99 37.09
N LYS A 14 41.11 -11.97 36.64
CA LYS A 14 41.25 -12.31 35.20
C LYS A 14 40.04 -13.10 34.69
N LEU A 15 39.53 -14.03 35.51
CA LEU A 15 38.34 -14.81 35.17
C LEU A 15 37.10 -13.92 35.17
N THR A 16 36.95 -13.06 36.17
CA THR A 16 35.81 -12.13 36.26
C THR A 16 35.80 -11.14 35.08
N SER A 17 36.93 -10.56 34.70
CA SER A 17 36.98 -9.67 33.53
C SER A 17 36.62 -10.39 32.23
N SER A 18 37.09 -11.63 32.04
CA SER A 18 36.76 -12.45 30.87
C SER A 18 35.26 -12.78 30.81
N VAL A 19 34.66 -13.14 31.95
CA VAL A 19 33.22 -13.43 32.04
C VAL A 19 32.38 -12.17 31.77
N VAL A 20 32.78 -11.02 32.30
CA VAL A 20 32.09 -9.74 32.07
C VAL A 20 32.17 -9.36 30.59
N LEU A 21 33.33 -9.51 29.95
CA LEU A 21 33.50 -9.23 28.52
C LEU A 21 32.64 -10.16 27.65
N LEU A 22 32.61 -11.45 27.97
CA LEU A 22 31.76 -12.41 27.26
C LEU A 22 30.28 -12.09 27.43
N ALA A 23 29.84 -11.73 28.64
CA ALA A 23 28.46 -11.35 28.91
C ALA A 23 28.06 -10.07 28.15
N LEU A 24 28.95 -9.08 28.09
CA LEU A 24 28.71 -7.82 27.39
C LEU A 24 28.68 -8.04 25.86
N ALA A 25 29.64 -8.80 25.32
CA ALA A 25 29.66 -9.19 23.92
C ALA A 25 28.41 -9.98 23.52
N TRP A 26 27.99 -10.93 24.36
CA TRP A 26 26.76 -11.68 24.18
C TRP A 26 25.53 -10.77 24.16
N PHE A 27 25.41 -9.86 25.13
CA PHE A 27 24.28 -8.95 25.23
C PHE A 27 24.20 -8.00 24.02
N VAL A 28 25.33 -7.41 23.60
CA VAL A 28 25.39 -6.54 22.42
C VAL A 28 25.07 -7.34 21.15
N GLY A 29 25.64 -8.54 21.01
CA GLY A 29 25.36 -9.44 19.88
C GLY A 29 23.87 -9.75 19.76
N GLN A 30 23.23 -10.17 20.86
CA GLN A 30 21.79 -10.46 20.90
C GLN A 30 20.95 -9.25 20.48
N ARG A 31 21.26 -8.06 20.98
CA ARG A 31 20.53 -6.83 20.64
C ARG A 31 20.65 -6.49 19.15
N LEU A 32 21.85 -6.60 18.59
CA LEU A 32 22.10 -6.35 17.17
C LEU A 32 21.39 -7.39 16.29
N THR A 33 21.46 -8.67 16.64
CA THR A 33 20.77 -9.75 15.91
C THR A 33 19.26 -9.56 15.92
N VAL A 34 18.66 -9.22 17.06
CA VAL A 34 17.20 -8.96 17.14
C VAL A 34 16.81 -7.76 16.29
N ALA A 35 17.54 -6.65 16.37
CA ALA A 35 17.27 -5.45 15.57
C ALA A 35 17.41 -5.74 14.06
N TRP A 36 18.41 -6.51 13.66
CA TRP A 36 18.60 -6.94 12.28
C TRP A 36 17.44 -7.81 11.79
N ASN A 37 17.07 -8.83 12.55
CA ASN A 37 15.99 -9.75 12.20
C ASN A 37 14.64 -9.02 12.05
N LEU A 38 14.36 -8.04 12.92
CA LEU A 38 13.15 -7.22 12.81
C LEU A 38 13.16 -6.36 11.54
N ARG A 39 14.28 -5.70 11.23
CA ARG A 39 14.42 -4.91 9.99
C ARG A 39 14.30 -5.77 8.74
N GLN A 40 14.93 -6.95 8.74
CA GLN A 40 14.84 -7.88 7.62
C GLN A 40 13.41 -8.34 7.38
N LYS A 41 12.70 -8.75 8.44
CA LYS A 41 11.28 -9.14 8.36
C LYS A 41 10.40 -8.01 7.84
N GLN A 42 10.64 -6.78 8.28
CA GLN A 42 9.91 -5.62 7.76
C GLN A 42 10.13 -5.46 6.24
N LYS A 43 11.38 -5.54 5.77
CA LYS A 43 11.69 -5.46 4.35
C LYS A 43 11.07 -6.59 3.53
N GLU A 44 11.04 -7.81 4.07
CA GLU A 44 10.35 -8.94 3.43
C GLU A 44 8.84 -8.67 3.29
N ASN A 45 8.20 -8.12 4.32
CA ASN A 45 6.79 -7.74 4.30
C ASN A 45 6.48 -6.59 3.33
N ASP A 46 7.36 -5.58 3.28
CA ASP A 46 7.22 -4.45 2.34
C ASP A 46 7.35 -4.91 0.88
N LEU A 47 8.29 -5.83 0.60
CA LEU A 47 8.42 -6.44 -0.74
C LEU A 47 7.22 -7.31 -1.11
N ALA A 48 6.62 -8.02 -0.16
CA ALA A 48 5.38 -8.77 -0.39
C ALA A 48 4.22 -7.81 -0.71
N THR A 49 4.06 -6.75 0.08
CA THR A 49 3.01 -5.75 -0.15
C THR A 49 3.20 -5.02 -1.49
N ALA A 50 4.44 -4.70 -1.88
CA ALA A 50 4.72 -4.07 -3.17
C ALA A 50 4.33 -4.99 -4.33
N ARG A 51 4.58 -6.31 -4.21
CA ARG A 51 4.16 -7.29 -5.20
C ARG A 51 2.64 -7.37 -5.32
N ASP A 52 1.93 -7.38 -4.19
CA ASP A 52 0.47 -7.38 -4.17
C ASP A 52 -0.10 -6.10 -4.80
N PHE A 53 0.50 -4.95 -4.51
CA PHE A 53 0.14 -3.68 -5.14
C PHE A 53 0.33 -3.72 -6.66
N HIS A 54 1.45 -4.27 -7.16
CA HIS A 54 1.65 -4.41 -8.61
C HIS A 54 0.62 -5.34 -9.25
N ALA A 55 0.23 -6.42 -8.57
CA ALA A 55 -0.83 -7.30 -9.04
C ALA A 55 -2.18 -6.56 -9.09
N LEU A 56 -2.52 -5.77 -8.07
CA LEU A 56 -3.72 -4.93 -8.05
C LEU A 56 -3.73 -3.90 -9.17
N TYR A 57 -2.60 -3.23 -9.40
CA TYR A 57 -2.46 -2.27 -10.49
C TYR A 57 -2.71 -2.94 -11.86
N GLY A 58 -2.17 -4.14 -12.09
CA GLY A 58 -2.48 -4.92 -13.30
C GLY A 58 -3.94 -5.34 -13.40
N GLU A 59 -4.53 -5.78 -12.28
CA GLU A 59 -5.93 -6.21 -12.19
C GLU A 59 -6.89 -5.05 -12.52
N PHE A 60 -6.60 -3.83 -12.05
CA PHE A 60 -7.34 -2.63 -12.42
C PHE A 60 -7.41 -2.46 -13.94
N PHE A 61 -6.26 -2.55 -14.64
CA PHE A 61 -6.22 -2.43 -16.10
C PHE A 61 -6.98 -3.55 -16.81
N ALA A 62 -6.90 -4.77 -16.29
CA ALA A 62 -7.62 -5.90 -16.84
C ALA A 62 -9.14 -5.67 -16.75
N ILE A 63 -9.65 -5.31 -15.57
CA ILE A 63 -11.07 -5.03 -15.33
C ILE A 63 -11.52 -3.85 -16.19
N TRP A 64 -10.79 -2.74 -16.19
CA TRP A 64 -11.14 -1.54 -16.95
C TRP A 64 -11.26 -1.81 -18.46
N LYS A 65 -10.28 -2.49 -19.05
CA LYS A 65 -10.29 -2.81 -20.49
C LYS A 65 -11.42 -3.77 -20.84
N LEU A 66 -11.62 -4.83 -20.04
CA LEU A 66 -12.71 -5.78 -20.23
C LEU A 66 -14.08 -5.09 -20.12
N TRP A 67 -14.23 -4.20 -19.16
CA TRP A 67 -15.46 -3.42 -18.98
C TRP A 67 -15.74 -2.50 -20.16
N ASN A 68 -14.75 -1.72 -20.59
CA ASN A 68 -14.90 -0.84 -21.75
C ASN A 68 -15.20 -1.62 -23.04
N TYR A 69 -14.63 -2.81 -23.20
CA TYR A 69 -14.97 -3.70 -24.31
C TYR A 69 -16.42 -4.19 -24.21
N TYR A 70 -16.83 -4.69 -23.03
CA TYR A 70 -18.18 -5.19 -22.74
C TYR A 70 -19.28 -4.17 -23.02
N VAL A 71 -19.03 -2.88 -22.73
CA VAL A 71 -20.01 -1.80 -22.96
C VAL A 71 -20.06 -1.34 -24.42
N ARG A 72 -18.93 -1.38 -25.15
CA ARG A 72 -18.83 -0.87 -26.53
C ARG A 72 -19.32 -1.86 -27.58
N ASP A 73 -18.93 -3.13 -27.47
CA ASP A 73 -19.44 -4.19 -28.35
C ASP A 73 -20.75 -4.71 -27.75
N VAL A 74 -21.85 -4.53 -28.47
CA VAL A 74 -23.23 -4.79 -28.03
C VAL A 74 -23.37 -6.18 -27.37
N GLY A 75 -23.22 -6.22 -26.05
CA GLY A 75 -23.64 -7.28 -25.14
C GLY A 75 -23.04 -8.67 -25.36
N ALA A 76 -22.11 -9.05 -24.48
CA ALA A 76 -22.05 -10.36 -23.80
C ALA A 76 -21.98 -11.68 -24.60
N LYS A 77 -22.17 -11.70 -25.93
CA LYS A 77 -22.24 -12.93 -26.72
C LYS A 77 -20.88 -13.56 -27.02
N SER A 78 -19.76 -12.87 -26.78
CA SER A 78 -18.43 -13.32 -27.21
C SER A 78 -17.41 -13.57 -26.09
N LEU A 79 -17.65 -13.13 -24.84
CA LEU A 79 -16.72 -13.43 -23.74
C LEU A 79 -17.37 -14.33 -22.69
N GLU A 80 -17.05 -15.62 -22.78
CA GLU A 80 -17.25 -16.56 -21.68
C GLU A 80 -16.57 -16.02 -20.40
N GLY A 81 -17.33 -15.93 -19.32
CA GLY A 81 -16.81 -15.52 -18.00
C GLY A 81 -16.77 -14.01 -17.71
N ALA A 82 -17.07 -13.12 -18.67
CA ALA A 82 -17.04 -11.67 -18.46
C ALA A 82 -18.46 -11.06 -18.29
N SER A 83 -19.28 -11.63 -17.40
CA SER A 83 -20.54 -10.98 -17.04
C SER A 83 -20.29 -9.66 -16.30
N ARG A 84 -21.19 -8.68 -16.44
CA ARG A 84 -21.12 -7.43 -15.67
C ARG A 84 -21.00 -7.69 -14.16
N TRP A 85 -21.73 -8.68 -13.65
CA TRP A 85 -21.66 -9.06 -12.24
C TRP A 85 -20.28 -9.61 -11.87
N ALA A 86 -19.69 -10.46 -12.71
CA ALA A 86 -18.35 -11.01 -12.47
C ALA A 86 -17.28 -9.89 -12.45
N LEU A 87 -17.37 -8.93 -13.38
CA LEU A 87 -16.47 -7.77 -13.39
C LEU A 87 -16.68 -6.86 -12.18
N LEU A 88 -17.92 -6.68 -11.73
CA LEU A 88 -18.23 -5.90 -10.53
C LEU A 88 -17.64 -6.55 -9.27
N VAL A 89 -17.78 -7.87 -9.13
CA VAL A 89 -17.19 -8.62 -8.01
C VAL A 89 -15.67 -8.46 -8.00
N ARG A 90 -15.00 -8.65 -9.14
CA ARG A 90 -13.54 -8.43 -9.26
C ARG A 90 -13.13 -7.01 -8.90
N ALA A 91 -13.90 -5.99 -9.31
CA ALA A 91 -13.63 -4.60 -8.95
C ALA A 91 -13.75 -4.36 -7.44
N CYS A 92 -14.80 -4.90 -6.80
CA CYS A 92 -14.95 -4.85 -5.34
C CYS A 92 -13.79 -5.54 -4.61
N GLU A 93 -13.35 -6.71 -5.08
CA GLU A 93 -12.23 -7.44 -4.49
C GLU A 93 -10.92 -6.67 -4.63
N ALA A 94 -10.66 -6.07 -5.81
CA ALA A 94 -9.48 -5.25 -6.03
C ALA A 94 -9.48 -3.99 -5.14
N GLU A 95 -10.62 -3.32 -5.01
CA GLU A 95 -10.79 -2.17 -4.10
C GLU A 95 -10.58 -2.58 -2.64
N ALA A 96 -11.15 -3.70 -2.18
CA ALA A 96 -11.00 -4.17 -0.81
C ALA A 96 -9.54 -4.53 -0.45
N LYS A 97 -8.82 -5.17 -1.37
CA LYS A 97 -7.39 -5.47 -1.20
C LYS A 97 -6.54 -4.19 -1.16
N LEU A 98 -6.90 -3.19 -1.96
CA LEU A 98 -6.27 -1.88 -1.92
C LEU A 98 -6.52 -1.19 -0.57
N GLU A 99 -7.75 -1.18 -0.07
CA GLU A 99 -8.07 -0.62 1.25
C GLU A 99 -7.33 -1.33 2.37
N THR A 100 -7.17 -2.66 2.29
CA THR A 100 -6.35 -3.42 3.24
C THR A 100 -4.89 -2.94 3.25
N THR A 101 -4.34 -2.64 2.07
CA THR A 101 -3.01 -2.04 1.96
C THR A 101 -2.96 -0.67 2.67
N PHE A 102 -4.00 0.15 2.53
CA PHE A 102 -4.06 1.46 3.18
C PHE A 102 -4.19 1.38 4.71
N VAL A 103 -4.93 0.40 5.24
CA VAL A 103 -4.97 0.12 6.68
C VAL A 103 -3.56 -0.17 7.20
N ARG A 104 -2.79 -1.02 6.49
CA ARG A 104 -1.39 -1.30 6.85
C ARG A 104 -0.55 -0.03 6.85
N LEU A 105 -0.60 0.76 5.77
CA LEU A 105 0.18 1.99 5.66
C LEU A 105 -0.16 3.00 6.76
N ALA A 106 -1.45 3.16 7.10
CA ALA A 106 -1.89 4.06 8.16
C ALA A 106 -1.36 3.64 9.54
N CYS A 107 -1.23 2.34 9.79
CA CYS A 107 -0.71 1.80 11.05
C CYS A 107 0.83 1.83 11.14
N GLU A 108 1.51 1.51 10.03
CA GLU A 108 2.96 1.26 10.01
C GLU A 108 3.78 2.48 9.60
N GLN A 109 3.18 3.47 8.91
CA GLN A 109 3.91 4.60 8.34
C GLN A 109 3.50 5.94 8.92
N ARG A 110 4.46 6.87 8.92
CA ARG A 110 4.22 8.28 9.23
C ARG A 110 3.90 9.02 7.93
N LEU A 111 2.63 9.01 7.55
CA LEU A 111 2.15 9.65 6.33
C LEU A 111 2.02 11.16 6.52
N LYS A 112 2.58 11.92 5.58
CA LYS A 112 2.40 13.38 5.48
C LYS A 112 1.04 13.70 4.84
N PRO A 113 0.54 14.94 4.98
CA PRO A 113 -0.70 15.35 4.30
C PRO A 113 -0.69 15.08 2.79
N ASP A 114 0.44 15.26 2.12
CA ASP A 114 0.59 14.98 0.69
C ASP A 114 0.48 13.48 0.38
N ASP A 115 1.06 12.62 1.23
CA ASP A 115 0.99 11.15 1.07
C ASP A 115 -0.46 10.67 1.23
N ILE A 116 -1.18 11.25 2.20
CA ILE A 116 -2.60 10.98 2.43
C ILE A 116 -3.44 11.37 1.20
N ALA A 117 -3.14 12.52 0.59
CA ALA A 117 -3.79 12.96 -0.64
C ALA A 117 -3.52 12.02 -1.81
N VAL A 118 -2.26 11.58 -1.98
CA VAL A 118 -1.88 10.59 -3.00
C VAL A 118 -2.68 9.30 -2.84
N LEU A 119 -2.76 8.75 -1.63
CA LEU A 119 -3.51 7.52 -1.34
C LEU A 119 -5.02 7.71 -1.55
N GLY A 120 -5.57 8.83 -1.10
CA GLY A 120 -6.99 9.17 -1.27
C GLY A 120 -7.41 9.29 -2.74
N HIS A 121 -6.64 10.04 -3.54
CA HIS A 121 -6.89 10.14 -4.98
C HIS A 121 -6.72 8.79 -5.69
N PHE A 122 -5.72 7.99 -5.30
CA PHE A 122 -5.51 6.68 -5.90
C PHE A 122 -6.66 5.72 -5.60
N ARG A 123 -7.17 5.73 -4.36
CA ARG A 123 -8.38 5.00 -3.96
C ARG A 123 -9.58 5.37 -4.83
N GLN A 124 -9.77 6.67 -5.05
CA GLN A 124 -10.91 7.20 -5.81
C GLN A 124 -10.98 6.61 -7.22
N VAL A 125 -9.83 6.35 -7.85
CA VAL A 125 -9.79 5.76 -9.19
C VAL A 125 -10.36 4.33 -9.22
N TYR A 126 -10.05 3.50 -8.22
CA TYR A 126 -10.65 2.16 -8.10
C TYR A 126 -12.16 2.24 -7.88
N GLN A 127 -12.60 3.20 -7.06
CA GLN A 127 -14.02 3.46 -6.82
C GLN A 127 -14.75 3.90 -8.07
N GLN A 128 -14.16 4.80 -8.86
CA GLN A 128 -14.72 5.24 -10.13
C GLN A 128 -14.90 4.07 -11.10
N LEU A 129 -13.95 3.14 -11.17
CA LEU A 129 -14.09 1.93 -11.99
C LEU A 129 -15.25 1.05 -11.51
N ARG A 130 -15.33 0.75 -10.21
CA ARG A 130 -16.45 -0.02 -9.64
C ARG A 130 -17.80 0.65 -9.88
N GLN A 131 -17.89 1.96 -9.66
CA GLN A 131 -19.09 2.75 -9.92
C GLN A 131 -19.45 2.76 -11.40
N ALA A 132 -18.48 2.87 -12.31
CA ALA A 132 -18.71 2.79 -13.75
C ALA A 132 -19.35 1.45 -14.16
N ILE A 133 -18.85 0.34 -13.62
CA ILE A 133 -19.42 -1.00 -13.83
C ILE A 133 -20.84 -1.11 -13.24
N ARG A 134 -21.02 -0.61 -12.01
CA ARG A 134 -22.32 -0.58 -11.33
C ARG A 134 -23.34 0.26 -12.09
N ASP A 135 -22.94 1.38 -12.66
CA ASP A 135 -23.83 2.35 -13.30
C ASP A 135 -23.95 2.10 -14.82
N ASN A 136 -23.36 1.01 -15.31
CA ASN A 136 -23.41 0.59 -16.71
C ASN A 136 -22.89 1.66 -17.69
N ARG A 137 -21.83 2.38 -17.30
CA ARG A 137 -21.19 3.42 -18.10
C ARG A 137 -19.72 3.07 -18.36
N PRO A 138 -19.15 3.38 -19.54
CA PRO A 138 -17.74 3.15 -19.79
C PRO A 138 -16.90 4.10 -18.92
N LEU A 139 -15.69 3.68 -18.55
CA LEU A 139 -14.70 4.59 -17.96
C LEU A 139 -13.93 5.22 -19.13
N ALA A 140 -14.29 6.45 -19.47
CA ALA A 140 -13.98 7.11 -20.75
C ALA A 140 -12.52 7.61 -20.90
N TRP A 141 -11.55 6.83 -20.43
CA TRP A 141 -10.12 7.10 -20.68
C TRP A 141 -9.74 6.68 -22.10
N ASP A 142 -10.12 7.49 -23.07
CA ASP A 142 -10.00 7.22 -24.50
C ASP A 142 -8.61 7.49 -25.09
N SER A 143 -7.75 8.20 -24.36
CA SER A 143 -6.46 8.66 -24.83
C SER A 143 -5.40 8.59 -23.74
N ALA A 144 -4.13 8.45 -24.15
CA ALA A 144 -3.00 8.47 -23.22
C ALA A 144 -2.83 9.83 -22.51
N THR A 145 -3.45 10.88 -23.05
CA THR A 145 -3.44 12.25 -22.51
C THR A 145 -4.67 12.58 -21.67
N HIS A 146 -5.62 11.64 -21.50
CA HIS A 146 -6.77 11.84 -20.64
C HIS A 146 -6.30 12.14 -19.21
N ALA A 147 -6.80 13.23 -18.62
CA ALA A 147 -6.29 13.75 -17.34
C ALA A 147 -6.33 12.68 -16.24
N ASP A 148 -7.45 11.96 -16.10
CA ASP A 148 -7.58 10.95 -15.05
C ASP A 148 -6.64 9.75 -15.23
N TYR A 149 -6.41 9.36 -16.48
CA TYR A 149 -5.50 8.28 -16.82
C TYR A 149 -4.05 8.65 -16.50
N LEU A 150 -3.65 9.89 -16.83
CA LEU A 150 -2.36 10.43 -16.47
C LEU A 150 -2.20 10.52 -14.95
N LEU A 151 -3.20 11.03 -14.23
CA LEU A 151 -3.12 11.09 -12.78
C LEU A 151 -2.94 9.69 -12.19
N PHE A 152 -3.75 8.71 -12.60
CA PHE A 152 -3.63 7.35 -12.08
C PHE A 152 -2.22 6.78 -12.29
N LYS A 153 -1.65 6.97 -13.48
CA LYS A 153 -0.27 6.56 -13.79
C LYS A 153 0.79 7.31 -12.99
N THR A 154 0.56 8.59 -12.69
CA THR A 154 1.48 9.42 -11.90
C THR A 154 1.40 9.09 -10.41
N LEU A 155 0.22 8.74 -9.89
CA LEU A 155 0.02 8.34 -8.49
C LEU A 155 0.55 6.93 -8.21
N ALA A 156 0.43 6.00 -9.16
CA ALA A 156 0.89 4.61 -8.99
C ALA A 156 2.34 4.46 -8.47
N PRO A 157 3.37 5.10 -9.07
CA PRO A 157 4.73 5.02 -8.55
C PRO A 157 4.90 5.74 -7.20
N GLN A 158 4.09 6.76 -6.91
CA GLN A 158 4.11 7.42 -5.61
C GLN A 158 3.58 6.48 -4.52
N VAL A 159 2.45 5.81 -4.75
CA VAL A 159 1.92 4.79 -3.84
C VAL A 159 2.91 3.63 -3.67
N ALA A 160 3.52 3.16 -4.76
CA ALA A 160 4.56 2.13 -4.67
C ALA A 160 5.76 2.59 -3.81
N SER A 161 6.17 3.85 -3.94
CA SER A 161 7.27 4.42 -3.14
C SER A 161 6.92 4.53 -1.66
N LEU A 162 5.65 4.82 -1.33
CA LEU A 162 5.17 4.80 0.05
C LEU A 162 5.25 3.37 0.60
N ILE A 163 4.80 2.36 -0.15
CA ILE A 163 4.81 0.96 0.30
C ILE A 163 6.21 0.45 0.66
N VAL A 164 7.24 0.80 -0.14
CA VAL A 164 8.63 0.37 0.10
C VAL A 164 9.44 1.35 0.96
N GLY A 165 8.83 2.50 1.29
CA GLY A 165 9.43 3.54 2.10
C GLY A 165 9.82 3.04 3.49
N GLU A 166 10.72 3.75 4.15
CA GLU A 166 11.10 3.39 5.52
C GLU A 166 9.88 3.54 6.45
N SER A 167 9.48 2.42 7.06
CA SER A 167 8.46 2.43 8.09
C SER A 167 8.94 3.27 9.26
N GLY A 168 8.10 4.23 9.69
CA GLY A 168 8.36 4.99 10.90
C GLY A 168 8.14 4.14 12.14
N LEU A 169 8.46 4.68 13.31
CA LEU A 169 7.89 4.13 14.55
C LEU A 169 6.37 4.18 14.43
N ALA A 170 5.72 3.03 14.63
CA ALA A 170 4.28 2.86 14.60
C ALA A 170 3.60 4.04 15.32
N GLY A 171 2.66 4.68 14.62
CA GLY A 171 1.93 5.81 15.16
C GLY A 171 1.02 5.39 16.30
N ASP A 172 0.55 6.37 17.07
CA ASP A 172 -0.58 6.16 17.98
C ASP A 172 -1.79 5.62 17.20
N ARG A 173 -2.53 4.71 17.81
CA ARG A 173 -3.71 4.06 17.21
C ARG A 173 -4.73 5.10 16.73
N ASP A 174 -4.91 6.17 17.50
CA ASP A 174 -5.86 7.23 17.18
C ASP A 174 -5.39 8.04 15.96
N VAL A 175 -4.08 8.23 15.81
CA VAL A 175 -3.48 8.84 14.62
C VAL A 175 -3.69 7.95 13.41
N ALA A 176 -3.41 6.65 13.50
CA ALA A 176 -3.63 5.70 12.40
C ALA A 176 -5.10 5.67 11.95
N ALA A 177 -6.04 5.68 12.91
CA ALA A 177 -7.47 5.75 12.61
C ALA A 177 -7.84 7.06 11.89
N SER A 178 -7.34 8.21 12.36
CA SER A 178 -7.60 9.50 11.73
C SER A 178 -7.06 9.57 10.29
N VAL A 179 -5.87 9.02 10.07
CA VAL A 179 -5.24 8.95 8.74
C VAL A 179 -6.05 8.08 7.80
N LEU A 180 -6.52 6.91 8.25
CA LEU A 180 -7.34 6.02 7.43
C LEU A 180 -8.69 6.66 7.07
N VAL A 181 -9.35 7.33 8.02
CA VAL A 181 -10.59 8.11 7.76
C VAL A 181 -10.33 9.17 6.70
N GLU A 182 -9.17 9.84 6.77
CA GLU A 182 -8.82 10.88 5.82
C GLU A 182 -8.52 10.33 4.42
N ILE A 183 -7.78 9.21 4.30
CA ILE A 183 -7.55 8.51 3.02
C ILE A 183 -8.88 8.06 2.38
N THR A 184 -9.84 7.64 3.20
CA THR A 184 -11.13 7.09 2.73
C THR A 184 -12.25 8.12 2.58
N SER A 185 -11.96 9.39 2.87
CA SER A 185 -12.93 10.49 2.81
C SER A 185 -13.41 10.79 1.39
N ASN A 186 -14.72 11.06 1.24
CA ASN A 186 -15.32 11.45 -0.05
C ASN A 186 -14.86 12.83 -0.55
N LYS A 187 -14.07 13.58 0.23
CA LYS A 187 -13.50 14.85 -0.24
C LYS A 187 -12.60 14.66 -1.48
N TRP A 188 -12.08 13.45 -1.67
CA TRP A 188 -11.27 13.10 -2.83
C TRP A 188 -12.08 12.84 -4.09
N GLU A 189 -13.41 12.92 -4.08
CA GLU A 189 -14.26 12.69 -5.26
C GLU A 189 -14.19 13.86 -6.27
N ASN A 190 -14.01 15.10 -5.79
CA ASN A 190 -14.13 16.34 -6.59
C ASN A 190 -12.82 16.82 -7.24
N TRP A 191 -11.89 15.92 -7.51
CA TRP A 191 -10.54 16.28 -7.98
C TRP A 191 -10.42 16.46 -9.50
N ALA A 192 -11.35 15.87 -10.26
CA ALA A 192 -11.49 16.21 -11.67
C ALA A 192 -11.97 17.67 -11.72
N GLY A 193 -11.11 18.58 -12.18
CA GLY A 193 -11.49 19.96 -12.41
C GLY A 193 -12.75 20.07 -13.28
N PRO A 194 -13.37 21.26 -13.40
CA PRO A 194 -14.69 21.49 -14.01
C PRO A 194 -14.87 21.07 -15.50
N SER A 195 -13.92 20.34 -16.10
CA SER A 195 -13.89 19.92 -17.50
C SER A 195 -14.58 18.58 -17.81
N ALA A 196 -14.86 17.70 -16.84
CA ALA A 196 -15.40 16.36 -17.16
C ALA A 196 -16.94 16.28 -17.30
N HIS A 197 -17.69 17.22 -16.72
CA HIS A 197 -19.16 17.16 -16.71
C HIS A 197 -19.87 17.93 -17.84
N LYS A 198 -19.15 18.66 -18.71
CA LYS A 198 -19.78 19.51 -19.74
C LYS A 198 -20.00 18.86 -21.10
N THR A 199 -19.44 17.68 -21.38
CA THR A 199 -19.56 17.07 -22.72
C THR A 199 -20.83 16.23 -22.91
N ALA A 200 -21.54 15.87 -21.84
CA ALA A 200 -22.78 15.09 -21.95
C ALA A 200 -24.04 15.91 -22.32
N ALA A 201 -23.95 17.24 -22.38
CA ALA A 201 -25.09 18.12 -22.65
C ALA A 201 -25.20 18.62 -24.10
N ILE A 202 -24.34 18.17 -25.02
CA ILE A 202 -24.31 18.68 -26.41
C ILE A 202 -24.81 17.66 -27.46
N THR A 203 -25.08 16.41 -27.07
CA THR A 203 -25.55 15.36 -28.01
C THR A 203 -27.02 14.99 -27.80
N GLU A 204 -27.87 15.99 -27.54
CA GLU A 204 -29.33 15.89 -27.69
C GLU A 204 -29.83 17.15 -28.42
N ARG A 205 -29.52 17.23 -29.72
CA ARG A 205 -30.23 18.07 -30.71
C ARG A 205 -30.22 17.38 -32.06
#